data_AF-A0A7R8ZVC9-F1
#
_entry.id   AF-A0A7R8ZVC9-F1
#
_cell.length_a   1.000
_cell.length_b   1.000
_cell.length_c   1.000
_cell.angle_alpha   90.00
_cell.angle_beta   90.00
_cell.angle_gamma   90.00
#
_symmetry.space_group_name_H-M   'P 1'
#
loop_
_entity.id
_entity.type
_entity.pdbx_description
1 polymer ?
#
loop_
_entity_poly.entity_id
_entity_poly.type
_entity_poly.pdbx_seq_one_letter_code
_entity_poly.pdbx_strand_id
1 'polypeptide(L)'
;MGGIAQGFLWSVLKVTLAIVFSWWMVLKICLSWINHSVGYWKAQPTSRSAPSRLLDSRYSHGYAKLQNGMKLHYVESGNSGKPLMLCLHGFPECWYSWRHQLQEFASDFW
;
A
#
# COMPACT_ATOMS: atom_id res chain seq x y z
N MET A 1 -20.25 51.59 27.92
CA MET A 1 -19.24 50.83 28.70
C MET A 1 -19.42 49.30 28.66
N GLY A 2 -20.54 48.75 28.16
CA GLY A 2 -20.77 47.29 28.15
C GLY A 2 -20.01 46.46 27.09
N GLY A 3 -19.62 47.04 25.96
CA GLY A 3 -19.00 46.30 24.85
C GLY A 3 -17.58 45.78 25.12
N ILE A 4 -16.78 46.52 25.89
CA ILE A 4 -15.39 46.13 26.23
C ILE A 4 -15.40 44.94 27.20
N ALA A 5 -16.27 44.99 28.22
CA ALA A 5 -16.43 43.89 29.18
C ALA A 5 -16.96 42.62 28.51
N GLN A 6 -17.90 42.75 27.57
CA GLN A 6 -18.43 41.62 26.80
C GLN A 6 -17.37 40.99 25.88
N GLY A 7 -16.58 41.79 25.16
CA GLY A 7 -15.48 41.29 24.31
C GLY A 7 -14.38 40.59 25.10
N PHE A 8 -14.05 41.10 26.29
CA PHE A 8 -13.10 40.47 27.20
C PHE A 8 -13.62 39.12 27.73
N LEU A 9 -14.89 39.06 28.16
CA LEU A 9 -15.52 37.82 28.63
C LEU A 9 -15.53 36.72 27.57
N TRP A 10 -15.89 37.06 26.32
CA TRP A 10 -15.85 36.12 25.21
C TRP A 10 -14.44 35.62 24.90
N SER A 11 -13.42 36.47 25.07
CA SER A 11 -12.02 36.10 24.87
C SER A 11 -11.56 35.10 25.94
N VAL A 12 -11.89 35.35 27.20
CA VAL A 12 -11.58 34.44 28.32
C VAL A 12 -12.31 33.10 28.15
N LEU A 13 -13.59 33.11 27.76
CA LEU A 13 -14.35 31.88 27.51
C LEU A 13 -13.72 31.04 26.38
N LYS A 14 -13.33 31.67 25.27
CA LYS A 14 -12.69 30.95 24.16
C LYS A 14 -11.36 30.33 24.57
N VAL A 15 -10.51 31.09 25.28
CA VAL A 15 -9.20 30.61 25.73
C VAL A 15 -9.35 29.46 26.73
N THR A 16 -10.28 29.57 27.67
CA THR A 16 -10.53 28.50 28.66
C THR A 16 -11.05 27.22 27.99
N LEU A 17 -12.01 27.32 27.06
CA LEU A 17 -12.48 26.16 26.29
C LEU A 17 -11.36 25.52 25.45
N ALA A 18 -10.51 26.33 24.83
CA ALA A 18 -9.37 25.84 24.04
C ALA A 18 -8.33 25.11 24.92
N ILE A 19 -8.03 25.65 26.11
CA ILE A 19 -7.12 25.01 27.06
C ILE A 19 -7.71 23.67 27.54
N VAL A 20 -8.98 23.64 27.94
CA VAL A 20 -9.65 22.42 28.39
C VAL A 20 -9.67 21.35 27.30
N PHE A 21 -10.00 21.73 26.07
CA PHE A 21 -9.99 20.82 24.92
C PHE A 21 -8.58 20.30 24.62
N SER A 22 -7.57 21.17 24.68
CA SER A 22 -6.17 20.77 24.44
C SER A 22 -5.68 19.78 25.50
N TRP A 23 -5.98 20.03 26.77
CA TRP A 23 -5.68 19.11 27.87
C TRP A 23 -6.39 17.76 27.72
N TRP A 24 -7.67 17.76 27.34
CA TRP A 24 -8.42 16.54 27.08
C TRP A 24 -7.82 15.74 25.90
N MET A 25 -7.40 16.41 24.83
CA MET A 25 -6.77 15.76 23.67
C MET A 25 -5.40 15.17 24.02
N VAL A 26 -4.57 15.91 24.76
CA VAL A 26 -3.28 15.41 25.26
C VAL A 26 -3.50 14.21 26.18
N LEU A 27 -4.46 14.28 27.11
CA LEU A 27 -4.80 13.16 27.99
C LEU A 27 -5.23 11.92 27.20
N LYS A 28 -6.07 12.07 26.16
CA LYS A 28 -6.49 10.96 25.30
C LYS A 28 -5.32 10.34 24.53
N ILE A 29 -4.39 11.15 24.05
CA ILE A 29 -3.17 10.67 23.37
C ILE A 29 -2.28 9.92 24.37
N CYS A 30 -2.04 10.49 25.55
CA CYS A 30 -1.26 9.84 26.61
C CYS A 30 -1.89 8.51 27.07
N LEU A 31 -3.20 8.48 27.31
CA LEU A 31 -3.93 7.26 27.67
C LEU A 31 -3.90 6.23 26.53
N SER A 32 -4.03 6.68 25.27
CA SER A 32 -3.86 5.81 24.10
C SER A 32 -2.45 5.23 24.03
N TRP A 33 -1.42 6.00 24.37
CA TRP A 33 -0.04 5.53 24.39
C TRP A 33 0.22 4.54 25.51
N ILE A 34 -0.33 4.77 26.71
CA ILE A 34 -0.24 3.82 27.84
C ILE A 34 -0.94 2.50 27.49
N ASN A 35 -2.09 2.55 26.82
CA ASN A 35 -2.85 1.36 26.45
C ASN A 35 -2.34 0.64 25.19
N HIS A 36 -1.69 1.36 24.26
CA HIS A 36 -1.22 0.82 22.97
C HIS A 36 0.32 0.86 22.80
N SER A 37 1.09 0.95 23.89
CA SER A 37 2.54 1.28 23.86
C SER A 37 3.41 0.33 23.02
N VAL A 38 2.89 -0.83 22.62
CA VAL A 38 3.64 -1.88 21.91
C VAL A 38 3.17 -2.13 20.47
N GLY A 39 2.21 -1.35 19.96
CA GLY A 39 1.55 -1.62 18.66
C GLY A 39 1.80 -0.62 17.53
N TYR A 40 2.10 0.65 17.84
CA TYR A 40 2.17 1.74 16.84
C TYR A 40 3.27 1.56 15.79
N TRP A 41 4.38 0.92 16.16
CA TRP A 41 5.53 0.67 15.28
C TRP A 41 5.57 -0.76 14.73
N LYS A 42 4.55 -1.58 15.02
CA LYS A 42 4.44 -2.89 14.37
C LYS A 42 3.96 -2.64 12.95
N ALA A 43 4.90 -2.68 12.00
CA ALA A 43 4.57 -2.80 10.59
C ALA A 43 3.48 -3.87 10.46
N GLN A 44 2.33 -3.51 9.88
CA GLN A 44 1.32 -4.52 9.60
C GLN A 44 2.02 -5.60 8.78
N PRO A 45 1.97 -6.88 9.21
CA PRO A 45 2.54 -7.96 8.43
C PRO A 45 1.90 -7.86 7.05
N THR A 46 2.70 -7.52 6.05
CA THR A 46 2.26 -7.39 4.66
C THR A 46 2.06 -8.79 4.08
N SER A 47 1.29 -9.63 4.76
CA SER A 47 0.67 -10.79 4.13
C SER A 47 -0.58 -10.30 3.42
N ARG A 48 -0.40 -9.44 2.42
CA ARG A 48 -1.46 -9.20 1.45
C ARG A 48 -1.43 -10.42 0.54
N SER A 49 -2.51 -11.20 0.55
CA SER A 49 -2.70 -12.24 -0.46
C SER A 49 -2.68 -11.58 -1.84
N ALA A 50 -2.00 -12.20 -2.80
CA ALA A 50 -2.03 -11.71 -4.17
C ALA A 50 -3.49 -11.61 -4.66
N PRO A 51 -3.86 -10.54 -5.38
CA PRO A 51 -5.17 -10.45 -6.02
C PRO A 51 -5.43 -11.70 -6.87
N SER A 52 -6.65 -12.24 -6.85
CA SER A 52 -6.99 -13.49 -7.55
C SER A 52 -6.66 -13.46 -9.05
N ARG A 53 -6.71 -12.28 -9.68
CA ARG A 53 -6.32 -12.05 -11.09
C ARG A 53 -4.86 -12.40 -11.38
N LEU A 54 -3.98 -12.29 -10.38
CA LEU A 54 -2.56 -12.64 -10.50
C LEU A 54 -2.30 -14.13 -10.23
N LEU A 55 -3.32 -14.91 -9.86
CA LEU A 55 -3.23 -16.34 -9.53
C LEU A 55 -3.94 -17.20 -10.57
N ASP A 56 -4.16 -16.65 -11.77
CA ASP A 56 -4.84 -17.33 -12.86
C ASP A 56 -3.98 -18.49 -13.38
N SER A 57 -4.56 -19.69 -13.49
CA SER A 57 -3.87 -20.92 -13.90
C SER A 57 -3.36 -20.88 -15.35
N ARG A 58 -3.80 -19.90 -16.14
CA ARG A 58 -3.31 -19.67 -17.51
C ARG A 58 -1.85 -19.18 -17.57
N TYR A 59 -1.33 -18.69 -16.45
CA TYR A 59 0.04 -18.20 -16.33
C TYR A 59 0.83 -19.03 -15.33
N SER A 60 2.00 -19.52 -15.74
CA SER A 60 2.95 -20.15 -14.82
C SER A 60 3.87 -19.08 -14.24
N HIS A 61 4.00 -19.02 -12.92
CA HIS A 61 4.85 -18.03 -12.24
C HIS A 61 6.23 -18.59 -11.97
N GLY A 62 7.26 -17.83 -12.35
CA GLY A 62 8.66 -18.21 -12.16
C GLY A 62 9.52 -17.08 -11.60
N TYR A 63 10.74 -17.45 -11.19
CA TYR A 63 11.77 -16.49 -10.79
C TYR A 63 13.09 -16.82 -11.47
N ALA A 64 13.61 -15.88 -12.24
CA ALA A 64 14.96 -15.94 -12.75
C ALA A 64 15.94 -15.46 -11.66
N LYS A 65 16.94 -16.29 -11.33
CA LYS A 65 18.00 -15.94 -10.37
C LYS A 65 19.18 -15.33 -11.11
N LEU A 66 19.58 -14.13 -10.72
CA LEU A 66 20.76 -13.46 -11.25
C LEU A 66 21.99 -13.81 -10.42
N GLN A 67 23.17 -13.66 -11.01
CA GLN A 67 24.45 -13.94 -10.36
C GLN A 67 24.68 -13.08 -9.10
N ASN A 68 24.14 -11.86 -9.06
CA ASN A 68 24.20 -10.96 -7.92
C ASN A 68 23.19 -11.30 -6.80
N GLY A 69 22.48 -12.43 -6.90
CA GLY A 69 21.49 -12.87 -5.93
C GLY A 69 20.10 -12.25 -6.09
N MET A 70 19.90 -11.34 -7.05
CA MET A 70 18.57 -10.80 -7.35
C MET A 70 17.65 -11.86 -7.96
N LYS A 71 16.36 -11.78 -7.65
CA LYS A 71 15.32 -12.61 -8.26
C LYS A 71 14.39 -11.73 -9.08
N LEU A 72 14.28 -12.01 -10.38
CA LEU A 72 13.30 -11.39 -11.26
C LEU A 72 12.09 -12.29 -11.36
N HIS A 73 10.93 -11.78 -10.94
CA HIS A 73 9.65 -12.46 -11.15
C HIS A 73 9.27 -12.37 -12.64
N TYR A 74 8.79 -13.47 -13.19
CA TYR A 74 8.21 -13.50 -14.54
C TYR A 74 7.00 -14.43 -14.57
N VAL A 75 6.24 -14.34 -15.66
CA VAL A 75 5.20 -15.32 -15.98
C VAL A 75 5.45 -15.91 -17.37
N GLU A 76 5.02 -17.16 -17.56
CA GLU A 76 5.06 -17.87 -18.83
C GLU A 76 3.63 -18.24 -19.25
N SER A 77 3.38 -18.24 -20.55
CA SER A 77 2.15 -18.77 -21.15
C SER A 77 2.47 -19.42 -22.49
N GLY A 78 1.82 -20.52 -22.84
CA GLY A 78 2.17 -21.30 -24.02
C GLY A 78 3.11 -22.48 -23.71
N ASN A 79 3.64 -23.10 -24.76
CA ASN A 79 4.40 -24.36 -24.67
C ASN A 79 5.89 -24.09 -24.93
N SER A 80 6.77 -24.57 -24.04
CA SER A 80 8.23 -24.38 -24.10
C SER A 80 8.93 -24.97 -25.34
N GLY A 81 8.24 -25.76 -26.15
CA GLY A 81 8.73 -26.23 -27.45
C GLY A 81 8.50 -25.25 -28.62
N LYS A 82 7.81 -24.12 -28.39
CA LYS A 82 7.55 -23.10 -29.42
C LYS A 82 8.61 -21.98 -29.39
N PRO A 83 8.70 -21.15 -30.44
CA PRO A 83 9.58 -19.99 -30.43
C PRO A 83 9.25 -19.04 -29.26
N LEU A 84 10.28 -18.51 -28.61
CA LEU A 84 10.14 -17.60 -27.46
C LEU A 84 9.69 -16.20 -27.90
N MET A 85 8.66 -15.66 -27.26
CA MET A 85 8.26 -14.25 -27.34
C MET A 85 8.45 -13.57 -25.98
N LEU A 86 9.44 -12.68 -25.89
CA LEU A 86 9.74 -11.98 -24.65
C LEU A 86 9.01 -10.63 -24.56
N CYS A 87 8.12 -10.50 -23.57
CA CYS A 87 7.44 -9.24 -23.26
C CYS A 87 8.17 -8.48 -22.15
N LEU A 88 8.71 -7.30 -22.48
CA LEU A 88 9.39 -6.41 -21.52
C LEU A 88 8.50 -5.23 -21.16
N HIS A 89 8.29 -4.99 -19.88
CA HIS A 89 7.53 -3.83 -19.40
C HIS A 89 8.46 -2.66 -19.03
N GLY A 90 7.92 -1.44 -19.06
CA GLY A 90 8.59 -0.24 -18.53
C GLY A 90 8.22 0.04 -17.07
N PHE A 91 8.67 1.18 -16.56
CA PHE A 91 8.20 1.74 -15.30
C PHE A 91 6.98 2.64 -15.54
N PRO A 92 5.92 2.61 -14.71
CA PRO A 92 5.71 1.83 -13.47
C PRO A 92 4.85 0.56 -13.65
N GLU A 93 5.06 -0.18 -14.73
CA GLU A 93 4.23 -1.34 -15.10
C GLU A 93 4.82 -2.67 -14.60
N CYS A 94 4.09 -3.77 -14.79
CA CYS A 94 4.57 -5.14 -14.55
C CYS A 94 4.06 -6.09 -15.65
N TRP A 95 4.35 -7.40 -15.53
CA TRP A 95 3.92 -8.41 -16.51
C TRP A 95 2.42 -8.36 -16.85
N TYR A 96 1.58 -7.96 -15.89
CA TYR A 96 0.13 -7.97 -16.03
C TYR A 96 -0.40 -7.05 -17.13
N SER A 97 0.39 -6.06 -17.54
CA SER A 97 0.10 -5.18 -18.68
C SER A 97 0.01 -5.97 -20.00
N TRP A 98 0.69 -7.12 -20.08
CA TRP A 98 0.72 -8.01 -21.23
C TRP A 98 -0.28 -9.17 -21.18
N ARG A 99 -1.16 -9.25 -20.16
CA ARG A 99 -2.05 -10.41 -19.95
C ARG A 99 -2.87 -10.80 -21.19
N HIS A 100 -3.25 -9.82 -22.02
CA HIS A 100 -4.03 -10.05 -23.23
C HIS A 100 -3.15 -10.58 -24.37
N GLN A 101 -1.97 -10.00 -24.57
CA GLN A 101 -1.00 -10.46 -25.56
C GLN A 101 -0.50 -11.87 -25.23
N LEU A 102 -0.21 -12.14 -23.95
CA LEU A 102 0.18 -13.47 -23.49
C LEU A 102 -0.90 -14.51 -23.82
N GLN A 103 -2.18 -14.16 -23.65
CA GLN A 103 -3.28 -15.07 -23.97
C GLN A 103 -3.44 -15.27 -25.49
N GLU A 104 -3.33 -14.20 -26.27
CA GLU A 104 -3.46 -14.26 -27.74
C GLU A 104 -2.34 -15.09 -28.37
N PHE A 105 -1.09 -14.91 -27.93
CA PHE A 105 0.08 -15.53 -28.55
C PHE A 105 0.48 -16.89 -27.96
N ALA A 106 -0.15 -17.36 -26.88
CA ALA A 106 0.18 -18.65 -26.25
C ALA A 106 0.01 -19.88 -27.18
N SER A 107 -0.83 -19.78 -28.22
CA SER A 107 -1.00 -20.85 -29.22
C SER A 107 0.16 -20.92 -30.22
N ASP A 108 0.96 -19.87 -30.34
CA ASP A 108 1.95 -19.74 -31.41
C ASP A 108 3.38 -19.64 -30.84
N PHE A 109 3.51 -19.09 -29.63
CA PHE A 109 4.78 -18.80 -28.97
C PHE A 109 4.83 -19.37 -27.54
N TRP A 110 6.03 -19.34 -26.98
CA TRP A 110 6.31 -19.52 -25.55
C TRP A 110 6.58 -18.16 -24.88
#